data_AF-A0A183G3P8-F1
#
_entry.id   AF-A0A183G3P8-F1
#
_cell.length_a   1.000
_cell.length_b   1.000
_cell.length_c   1.000
_cell.angle_alpha   90.00
_cell.angle_beta   90.00
_cell.angle_gamma   90.00
#
_symmetry.space_group_name_H-M   'P 1'
#
loop_
_entity.id
_entity.type
_entity.pdbx_description
1 polymer ?
#
loop_
_entity_poly.entity_id
_entity_poly.type
_entity_poly.pdbx_seq_one_letter_code
_entity_poly.pdbx_strand_id
1 'polypeptide(L)'
;MRIGGVCVFVNKHLAMNIDSYDSLTTRIVRLRLKRCGSMPALTVFVAYAPTPDFNDEEVYTFYVDMEKLYREDHTFYKMIVDDFNAKIGPRRSRKNFTSEPPV
;
A
#
# COMPACT_ATOMS: atom_id res chain seq x y z
N MET A 1 -19.12 -9.75 -9.90
CA MET A 1 -17.64 -9.63 -10.01
C MET A 1 -17.32 -8.36 -10.82
N ARG A 2 -16.85 -7.28 -10.21
CA ARG A 2 -16.33 -6.14 -10.98
C ARG A 2 -14.94 -6.54 -11.51
N ILE A 3 -14.80 -6.68 -12.82
CA ILE A 3 -13.52 -6.99 -13.47
C ILE A 3 -12.79 -5.67 -13.68
N GLY A 4 -12.11 -5.19 -12.64
CA GLY A 4 -11.14 -4.10 -12.70
C GLY A 4 -9.74 -4.68 -12.44
N GLY A 5 -8.73 -4.19 -13.16
CA GLY A 5 -7.35 -4.64 -13.02
C GLY A 5 -6.47 -3.60 -12.33
N VAL A 6 -5.49 -4.06 -11.56
CA VAL A 6 -4.41 -3.22 -11.02
C VAL A 6 -3.27 -3.18 -12.04
N CYS A 7 -2.73 -1.98 -12.32
CA CYS A 7 -1.55 -1.83 -13.15
C CYS A 7 -0.53 -0.88 -12.50
N VAL A 8 0.75 -1.10 -12.79
CA VAL A 8 1.84 -0.25 -12.33
C VAL A 8 2.54 0.31 -13.55
N PHE A 9 2.51 1.63 -13.71
CA PHE A 9 3.30 2.32 -14.72
C PHE A 9 4.67 2.67 -14.13
N VAL A 10 5.72 2.15 -14.76
CA VAL A 10 7.10 2.39 -14.33
C VAL A 10 7.79 3.30 -15.34
N ASN A 11 8.50 4.31 -14.85
CA ASN A 11 9.33 5.16 -15.70
C ASN A 11 10.40 4.30 -16.41
N LYS A 12 10.64 4.53 -17.72
CA LYS A 12 11.61 3.77 -18.52
C LYS A 12 13.02 3.75 -17.90
N HIS A 13 13.44 4.82 -17.25
CA HIS A 13 14.75 4.88 -16.56
C HIS A 13 14.81 3.98 -15.31
N LEU A 14 13.66 3.66 -14.70
CA LEU A 14 13.54 2.76 -13.56
C LEU A 14 13.26 1.31 -13.97
N ALA A 15 12.89 1.05 -15.22
CA ALA A 15 12.54 -0.29 -15.70
C ALA A 15 13.69 -1.30 -15.50
N MET A 16 14.93 -0.86 -15.66
CA MET A 16 16.14 -1.68 -15.44
C MET A 16 16.27 -2.17 -13.99
N ASN A 17 15.70 -1.40 -13.06
CA ASN A 17 15.73 -1.69 -11.63
C ASN A 17 14.58 -2.60 -11.20
N ILE A 18 13.67 -3.00 -12.09
CA ILE A 18 12.65 -4.00 -11.77
C ILE A 18 13.34 -5.35 -11.58
N ASP A 19 13.12 -5.95 -10.41
CA ASP A 19 13.60 -7.28 -10.07
C ASP A 19 12.56 -8.33 -10.46
N SER A 20 11.34 -8.18 -9.95
CA SER A 20 10.22 -9.07 -10.26
C SER A 20 8.89 -8.32 -10.19
N TYR A 21 7.90 -8.91 -10.84
CA TYR A 21 6.50 -8.52 -10.77
C TYR A 21 5.67 -9.79 -10.55
N ASP A 22 4.80 -9.77 -9.55
CA ASP A 22 3.94 -10.89 -9.22
C ASP A 22 2.49 -10.40 -9.02
N SER A 23 1.54 -10.98 -9.75
CA SER A 23 0.10 -10.83 -9.45
C SER A 23 -0.27 -11.89 -8.40
N LEU A 24 -0.40 -11.47 -7.15
CA LEU A 24 -0.56 -12.38 -6.01
C LEU A 24 -2.02 -12.80 -5.85
N THR A 25 -2.93 -11.88 -6.14
CA THR A 25 -4.37 -12.13 -6.25
C THR A 25 -4.93 -11.35 -7.44
N THR A 26 -6.24 -11.38 -7.65
CA THR A 26 -6.92 -10.53 -8.65
C THR A 26 -6.87 -9.04 -8.29
N ARG A 27 -6.50 -8.69 -7.05
CA ARG A 27 -6.55 -7.32 -6.50
C ARG A 27 -5.21 -6.82 -5.98
N ILE A 28 -4.21 -7.68 -5.82
CA ILE A 28 -2.93 -7.33 -5.22
C ILE A 28 -1.81 -7.72 -6.17
N VAL A 29 -1.01 -6.72 -6.49
CA VAL A 29 0.19 -6.81 -7.32
C VAL A 29 1.39 -6.45 -6.47
N ARG A 30 2.49 -7.17 -6.65
CA ARG A 30 3.78 -6.87 -6.03
C ARG A 30 4.80 -6.53 -7.11
N LEU A 31 5.42 -5.37 -6.99
CA LEU A 31 6.57 -4.96 -7.77
C LEU A 31 7.80 -4.91 -6.86
N ARG A 32 8.83 -5.68 -7.17
CA ARG A 32 10.12 -5.63 -6.47
C ARG A 32 11.11 -4.84 -7.30
N LEU A 33 11.81 -3.92 -6.64
CA LEU A 33 12.92 -3.18 -7.20
C LEU A 33 14.24 -3.69 -6.64
N LYS A 34 15.20 -3.88 -7.54
CA LYS A 34 16.55 -4.34 -7.26
C LYS A 34 17.23 -3.38 -6.29
N ARG A 35 18.08 -3.98 -5.47
CA ARG A 35 19.11 -3.25 -4.72
C ARG A 35 20.12 -2.67 -5.72
N CYS A 36 20.42 -1.37 -5.63
CA CYS A 36 21.49 -0.74 -6.43
C CYS A 36 22.53 -0.14 -5.49
N GLY A 37 23.74 -0.72 -5.46
CA GLY A 37 24.81 -0.29 -4.56
C GLY A 37 24.41 -0.36 -3.08
N SER A 38 24.47 0.78 -2.39
CA SER A 38 24.10 0.92 -0.98
C SER A 38 22.59 1.07 -0.74
N MET A 39 21.77 1.31 -1.77
CA MET A 39 20.33 1.47 -1.61
C MET A 39 19.67 0.11 -1.32
N PRO A 40 18.95 -0.06 -0.19
CA PRO A 40 18.23 -1.29 0.10
C PRO A 40 17.12 -1.58 -0.91
N ALA A 41 16.75 -2.85 -1.06
CA ALA A 41 15.66 -3.27 -1.95
C ALA A 41 14.31 -2.69 -1.47
N LEU A 42 13.45 -2.37 -2.44
CA LEU A 42 12.09 -1.86 -2.22
C LEU A 42 11.08 -2.81 -2.83
N THR A 43 10.08 -3.20 -2.05
CA THR A 43 8.87 -3.86 -2.54
C THR A 43 7.71 -2.88 -2.50
N VAL A 44 7.01 -2.74 -3.62
CA VAL A 44 5.77 -1.97 -3.73
C VAL A 44 4.61 -2.95 -3.93
N PHE A 45 3.70 -2.98 -2.96
CA PHE A 45 2.41 -3.63 -3.09
C PHE A 45 1.41 -2.62 -3.61
N VAL A 46 0.82 -2.91 -4.76
CA VAL A 46 -0.29 -2.13 -5.29
C VAL A 46 -1.54 -2.96 -5.15
N ALA A 47 -2.51 -2.44 -4.41
CA ALA A 47 -3.74 -3.13 -4.12
C ALA A 47 -4.94 -2.36 -4.66
N TYR A 48 -6.05 -3.06 -4.84
CA TYR A 48 -7.36 -2.50 -5.12
C TYR A 48 -8.32 -2.88 -4.00
N ALA A 49 -8.48 -1.97 -3.04
CA ALA A 49 -9.33 -2.16 -1.88
C ALA A 49 -10.76 -2.55 -2.31
N PRO A 50 -11.39 -3.50 -1.60
CA PRO A 50 -12.82 -3.72 -1.72
C PRO A 50 -13.57 -2.42 -1.39
N THR A 51 -14.60 -2.10 -2.19
CA THR A 51 -15.48 -0.98 -1.87
C THR A 51 -16.36 -1.33 -0.65
N PRO A 52 -16.93 -0.34 0.05
CA PRO A 52 -17.81 -0.60 1.21
C PRO A 52 -19.06 -1.45 0.91
N ASP A 53 -19.40 -1.61 -0.37
CA ASP A 53 -20.53 -2.43 -0.83
C ASP A 53 -20.22 -3.95 -0.83
N PHE A 54 -18.95 -4.32 -0.66
CA PHE A 54 -18.54 -5.73 -0.50
C PHE A 54 -18.95 -6.25 0.86
N ASN A 55 -19.10 -7.57 0.99
CA ASN A 55 -19.43 -8.16 2.29
C ASN A 55 -18.21 -8.11 3.23
N ASP A 56 -18.46 -8.15 4.54
CA ASP A 56 -17.42 -8.02 5.56
C ASP A 56 -16.34 -9.12 5.47
N GLU A 57 -16.70 -10.30 5.00
CA GLU A 57 -15.78 -11.43 4.82
C GLU A 57 -14.78 -11.15 3.69
N GLU A 58 -15.24 -10.68 2.53
CA GLU A 58 -14.38 -10.30 1.40
C GLU A 58 -13.43 -9.16 1.77
N VAL A 59 -13.92 -8.19 2.56
CA VAL A 59 -13.09 -7.10 3.11
C VAL A 59 -12.04 -7.65 4.06
N TYR A 60 -12.44 -8.51 4.99
CA TYR A 60 -11.54 -9.12 5.97
C TYR A 60 -10.46 -9.97 5.30
N THR A 61 -10.83 -10.86 4.38
CA THR A 61 -9.90 -11.71 3.62
C THR A 61 -8.87 -10.86 2.87
N PHE A 62 -9.30 -9.76 2.24
CA PHE A 62 -8.37 -8.85 1.55
C PHE A 62 -7.29 -8.28 2.49
N TYR A 63 -7.68 -7.79 3.67
CA TYR A 63 -6.72 -7.23 4.63
C TYR A 63 -5.82 -8.29 5.26
N VAL A 64 -6.33 -9.51 5.49
CA VAL A 64 -5.53 -10.65 5.98
C VAL A 64 -4.50 -11.07 4.92
N ASP A 65 -4.89 -11.19 3.66
CA ASP A 65 -3.99 -11.52 2.56
C ASP A 65 -2.91 -10.44 2.41
N MET A 66 -3.29 -9.16 2.43
CA MET A 66 -2.35 -8.03 2.42
C MET A 66 -1.34 -8.09 3.56
N GLU A 67 -1.80 -8.34 4.79
CA GLU A 67 -0.92 -8.44 5.96
C GLU A 67 0.06 -9.60 5.82
N LYS A 68 -0.43 -10.77 5.39
CA LYS A 68 0.41 -11.95 5.16
C LYS A 68 1.50 -11.65 4.13
N LEU A 69 1.13 -11.07 2.99
CA LEU A 69 2.07 -10.70 1.94
C LEU A 69 3.12 -9.69 2.40
N TYR A 70 2.69 -8.69 3.18
CA TYR A 70 3.60 -7.71 3.76
C TYR A 70 4.60 -8.37 4.71
N ARG A 71 4.18 -9.35 5.51
CA ARG A 71 5.05 -10.06 6.46
C ARG A 71 5.99 -11.06 5.78
N GLU A 72 5.51 -11.80 4.78
CA GLU A 72 6.29 -12.79 4.03
C GLU A 72 7.40 -12.17 3.19
N ASP A 73 7.22 -10.93 2.72
CA ASP A 73 8.25 -10.28 1.94
C ASP A 73 9.48 -9.93 2.80
N HIS A 74 10.67 -10.10 2.25
CA HIS A 74 11.93 -9.93 2.99
C HIS A 74 12.71 -8.67 2.59
N THR A 75 12.12 -7.75 1.81
CA THR A 75 12.80 -6.49 1.50
C THR A 75 12.82 -5.54 2.69
N PHE A 76 13.86 -4.70 2.73
CA PHE A 76 14.06 -3.75 3.81
C PHE A 76 13.00 -2.65 3.79
N TYR A 77 12.74 -2.07 2.62
CA TYR A 77 11.66 -1.12 2.44
C TYR A 77 10.46 -1.79 1.77
N LYS A 78 9.28 -1.47 2.28
CA LYS A 78 7.99 -1.94 1.77
C LYS A 78 7.05 -0.76 1.69
N MET A 79 6.38 -0.62 0.55
CA MET A 79 5.37 0.41 0.32
C MET A 79 4.06 -0.28 -0.05
N ILE A 80 2.96 0.18 0.54
CA ILE A 80 1.61 -0.24 0.15
C ILE A 80 0.93 0.96 -0.48
N VAL A 81 0.43 0.79 -1.70
CA VAL A 81 -0.32 1.80 -2.47
C VAL A 81 -1.68 1.22 -2.79
N ASP A 82 -2.72 1.90 -2.33
CA ASP A 82 -4.11 1.51 -2.56
C ASP A 82 -5.00 2.74 -2.40
N ASP A 83 -6.16 2.71 -3.05
CA ASP A 83 -7.28 3.57 -2.69
C ASP A 83 -8.03 2.93 -1.53
N PHE A 84 -7.50 3.10 -0.32
CA PHE A 84 -8.06 2.49 0.89
C PHE A 84 -9.51 2.92 1.19
N ASN A 85 -10.06 3.92 0.47
CA ASN A 85 -11.42 4.41 0.66
C ASN A 85 -11.75 4.72 2.14
N ALA A 86 -10.73 5.09 2.93
CA ALA A 86 -10.86 5.25 4.36
C ALA A 86 -11.68 6.50 4.69
N LYS A 87 -12.71 6.33 5.54
CA LYS A 87 -13.46 7.46 6.08
C LYS A 87 -12.62 8.14 7.16
N ILE A 88 -12.07 9.30 6.84
CA ILE A 88 -11.38 10.14 7.83
C ILE A 88 -12.45 10.75 8.74
N GLY A 89 -12.27 10.60 10.06
CA GLY A 89 -13.17 11.21 11.04
C GLY A 89 -13.19 12.75 10.95
N PRO A 90 -14.08 13.42 11.72
CA PRO A 90 -14.18 14.88 11.68
C PRO A 90 -12.82 15.54 11.92
N ARG A 91 -12.48 16.55 11.10
CA ARG A 91 -11.26 17.34 11.28
C ARG A 91 -11.28 17.96 12.67
N ARG A 92 -10.37 17.55 13.55
CA ARG A 92 -10.17 18.24 14.83
C ARG A 92 -9.64 19.64 14.53
N SER A 93 -10.26 20.67 15.10
CA SER A 93 -9.70 22.03 15.08
C SER A 93 -8.34 22.02 15.77
N ARG A 94 -7.37 22.79 15.25
CA ARG A 94 -6.11 23.02 15.97
C ARG A 94 -6.49 23.62 17.33
N LYS A 95 -6.18 22.93 18.43
CA LYS A 95 -6.01 23.64 19.69
C LYS A 95 -4.78 24.52 19.49
N ASN A 96 -4.97 25.83 19.56
CA ASN A 96 -3.85 26.73 19.70
C ASN A 96 -3.16 26.33 21.00
N PHE A 97 -1.93 25.80 20.90
CA PHE A 97 -1.06 25.70 22.07
C PHE A 97 -0.61 27.13 22.37
N THR A 98 -1.47 27.91 23.02
CA THR A 98 -1.03 29.14 23.67
C THR A 98 -0.17 28.69 24.84
N SER A 99 1.14 28.87 24.69
CA SER A 99 2.10 28.82 25.78
C SER A 99 1.87 30.05 26.68
N GLU A 100 0.72 30.13 27.33
CA GLU A 100 0.58 31.01 28.48
C GLU A 100 1.05 30.21 29.70
N PRO A 101 2.05 30.70 30.44
CA PRO A 101 2.49 30.03 31.66
C PRO A 101 1.35 30.09 32.70
N PRO A 102 1.19 29.04 33.52
CA PRO A 102 0.22 29.07 34.62
C PRO A 102 0.61 30.16 35.63
N VAL A 103 -0.39 30.93 36.06
CA VAL A 103 -0.30 31.99 37.09
C VAL A 103 0.00 31.38 38.44
#